data_AF-A0A345ZAV6-F1
#
_entry.id   AF-A0A345ZAV6-F1
#
_cell.length_a   1.000
_cell.length_b   1.000
_cell.length_c   1.000
_cell.angle_alpha   90.00
_cell.angle_beta   90.00
_cell.angle_gamma   90.00
#
_symmetry.space_group_name_H-M   'P 1'
#
loop_
_entity.id
_entity.type
_entity.pdbx_description
1 polymer ?
#
loop_
_entity_poly.entity_id
_entity_poly.type
_entity_poly.pdbx_seq_one_letter_code
_entity_poly.pdbx_strand_id
1 'polypeptide(L)'
;MKLLFNICLLVGISSSITAFDVRVLLQRYSLRDQNKHDIKISSPHGVMVSGIDKPFTGSVSIVCTADSIVINDTVITDEWIQISPTLSSHHQKKIDQFIVQWLKTNQDSCHEQMERLNKLYEKLVIDRHFRDYAPFYDVMQQCINNCLTSFIESVEYPAVSYESLVDSSREQLKEQLKELLTSAIAEQKISKQFMKQLQTSEKIRTDFFVKILDEVLAEFLKKYLLQLPHKIIYQAIKEDASCLTFNKNKYVGNFYLIRQGNDILLINSLDIDDYLLSVVFSEGWPGWPMEVNKALVVASRTYLVEKVLQANKCKRPYHIVNTIKHQTYKGHHKFTKLKQAVDETRNVFVAHDGEPIVAMFDSCCGGVIPAKIEGFDTKKHPYLARTKPCTYCKKSWIYSWKKELSKLEITEVLRKDHPDLHEIKDIKVIDRDPAGLVKEVMVIAPNKKIVISGKKMYSLFSSIKSFCYTIKKKGRGYIFQGKGYGHHMGLCQWGSLGMVEDNWNYKAILEFYYPGTHFMQLSLSR
;
A
#
# COMPACT_ATOMS: atom_id res chain seq x y z
N MET A 1 -1.86 22.26 -1.45
CA MET A 1 -1.92 21.99 0.01
C MET A 1 -1.32 20.61 0.29
N LYS A 2 -0.03 20.60 0.64
CA LYS A 2 0.76 19.54 1.32
C LYS A 2 0.79 18.12 0.73
N LEU A 3 1.82 17.89 -0.09
CA LEU A 3 2.66 16.68 -0.13
C LEU A 3 3.98 17.13 -0.78
N LEU A 4 4.96 17.67 -0.04
CA LEU A 4 6.03 16.97 0.68
C LEU A 4 6.69 15.87 -0.17
N PHE A 5 7.69 16.27 -0.95
CA PHE A 5 8.82 15.43 -1.34
C PHE A 5 10.08 16.26 -1.26
N ASN A 6 11.08 15.75 -0.54
CA ASN A 6 12.48 16.06 -0.77
C ASN A 6 13.34 15.00 -0.08
N ILE A 7 13.96 14.13 -0.88
CA ILE A 7 15.01 13.19 -0.51
C ILE A 7 16.27 13.72 -1.21
N CYS A 8 17.33 14.01 -0.45
CA CYS A 8 18.62 14.37 -1.03
C CYS A 8 19.51 13.13 -1.21
N LEU A 9 20.05 13.04 -2.42
CA LEU A 9 21.10 12.14 -2.85
C LEU A 9 22.39 12.34 -2.05
N LEU A 10 22.89 11.24 -1.51
CA LEU A 10 24.29 11.03 -1.19
C LEU A 10 24.61 9.60 -1.63
N VAL A 11 25.26 9.45 -2.78
CA VAL A 11 26.55 8.78 -2.97
C VAL A 11 26.89 8.94 -4.46
N GLY A 12 27.87 9.78 -4.74
CA GLY A 12 28.47 9.88 -6.06
C GLY A 12 29.78 10.62 -5.96
N ILE A 13 30.83 9.96 -5.44
CA ILE A 13 32.18 10.28 -5.89
C ILE A 13 32.92 8.99 -6.24
N SER A 14 33.48 9.06 -7.45
CA SER A 14 34.53 8.28 -8.07
C SER A 14 34.18 6.85 -8.45
N SER A 15 34.63 6.52 -9.66
CA SER A 15 34.83 5.22 -10.28
C SER A 15 35.66 4.23 -9.46
N SER A 16 35.33 4.06 -8.18
CA SER A 16 35.97 3.13 -7.25
C SER A 16 35.07 2.73 -6.07
N ILE A 17 33.82 3.21 -5.98
CA ILE A 17 32.82 2.68 -5.04
C ILE A 17 31.45 2.60 -5.75
N THR A 18 31.43 2.00 -6.92
CA THR A 18 30.19 1.50 -7.50
C THR A 18 29.96 0.08 -6.98
N ALA A 19 28.70 -0.27 -6.82
CA ALA A 19 28.28 -1.61 -7.21
C ALA A 19 28.87 -1.89 -8.60
N PHE A 20 29.96 -2.63 -8.68
CA PHE A 20 30.56 -2.95 -9.98
C PHE A 20 29.87 -4.19 -10.52
N ASP A 21 29.30 -4.08 -11.73
CA ASP A 21 29.12 -5.25 -12.57
C ASP A 21 30.52 -5.76 -12.94
N VAL A 22 30.89 -6.90 -12.36
CA VAL A 22 32.20 -7.51 -12.58
C VAL A 22 32.42 -7.84 -14.07
N ARG A 23 31.35 -8.10 -14.85
CA ARG A 23 31.45 -8.37 -16.29
C ARG A 23 31.78 -7.12 -17.09
N VAL A 24 31.29 -5.94 -16.68
CA VAL A 24 31.62 -4.65 -17.32
C VAL A 24 33.10 -4.31 -17.12
N LEU A 25 33.68 -4.67 -15.97
CA LEU A 25 35.11 -4.58 -15.72
C LEU A 25 35.90 -5.51 -16.65
N LEU A 26 35.48 -6.77 -16.79
CA LEU A 26 36.15 -7.77 -17.64
C LEU A 26 36.08 -7.43 -19.15
N GLN A 27 34.96 -6.88 -19.62
CA GLN A 27 34.80 -6.43 -21.01
C GLN A 27 35.65 -5.19 -21.32
N ARG A 28 35.71 -4.22 -20.41
CA ARG A 28 36.45 -2.96 -20.60
C ARG A 28 37.96 -3.16 -20.71
N TYR A 29 38.50 -4.22 -20.10
CA TYR A 29 39.92 -4.58 -20.19
C TYR A 29 40.24 -5.68 -21.24
N SER A 30 39.27 -6.05 -22.09
CA SER A 30 39.45 -7.08 -23.14
C SER A 30 40.02 -8.41 -22.64
N LEU A 31 39.65 -8.82 -21.43
CA LEU A 31 40.08 -10.09 -20.85
C LEU A 31 39.18 -11.22 -21.38
N ARG A 32 39.46 -11.69 -22.60
CA ARG A 32 39.08 -13.05 -23.01
C ARG A 32 40.11 -13.99 -22.42
N ASP A 33 40.01 -14.30 -21.13
CA ASP A 33 40.87 -15.32 -20.57
C ASP A 33 40.17 -16.15 -19.49
N GLN A 34 40.35 -17.46 -19.57
CA GLN A 34 39.81 -18.47 -18.66
C GLN A 34 40.56 -18.49 -17.32
N ASN A 35 41.07 -17.33 -16.88
CA ASN A 35 41.97 -17.23 -15.75
C ASN A 35 41.27 -16.62 -14.53
N LYS A 36 41.41 -17.30 -13.37
CA LYS A 36 40.95 -16.83 -12.06
C LYS A 36 41.43 -15.40 -11.83
N HIS A 37 40.51 -14.45 -11.77
CA HIS A 37 40.82 -13.08 -11.36
C HIS A 37 40.49 -12.92 -9.89
N ASP A 38 41.50 -12.55 -9.10
CA ASP A 38 41.41 -12.44 -7.66
C ASP A 38 41.30 -10.93 -7.30
N ILE A 39 40.08 -10.39 -7.35
CA ILE A 39 39.85 -8.96 -7.06
C ILE A 39 39.77 -8.80 -5.54
N LYS A 40 40.77 -8.13 -4.95
CA LYS A 40 40.82 -7.85 -3.50
C LYS A 40 40.27 -6.46 -3.19
N ILE A 41 39.13 -6.41 -2.52
CA ILE A 41 38.52 -5.16 -2.03
C ILE A 41 38.68 -5.11 -0.51
N SER A 42 39.26 -4.04 0.02
CA SER A 42 39.41 -3.82 1.47
C SER A 42 38.74 -2.52 1.91
N SER A 43 37.92 -2.60 2.95
CA SER A 43 37.32 -1.44 3.63
C SER A 43 37.60 -1.55 5.13
N PRO A 44 38.02 -0.46 5.81
CA PRO A 44 38.29 -0.48 7.25
C PRO A 44 37.05 -0.73 8.12
N HIS A 45 35.85 -0.68 7.54
CA HIS A 45 34.59 -0.91 8.23
C HIS A 45 33.82 -2.14 7.72
N GLY A 46 34.31 -2.77 6.64
CA GLY A 46 33.68 -3.91 5.99
C GLY A 46 33.04 -3.58 4.63
N VAL A 47 32.69 -4.65 3.91
CA VAL A 47 32.16 -4.63 2.54
C VAL A 47 30.87 -5.45 2.50
N MET A 48 29.77 -4.83 2.08
CA MET A 48 28.48 -5.48 1.85
C MET A 48 28.40 -6.02 0.42
N VAL A 49 27.74 -7.16 0.24
CA VAL A 49 27.39 -7.74 -1.05
C VAL A 49 25.88 -7.95 -1.10
N SER A 50 25.21 -7.59 -2.19
CA SER A 50 23.79 -7.85 -2.39
C SER A 50 23.47 -9.34 -2.26
N GLY A 51 22.45 -9.67 -1.47
CA GLY A 51 22.10 -11.07 -1.17
C GLY A 51 22.78 -11.65 0.07
N ILE A 52 23.69 -10.91 0.73
CA ILE A 52 24.37 -11.34 1.96
C ILE A 52 24.10 -10.35 3.10
N ASP A 53 23.49 -10.85 4.18
CA ASP A 53 22.98 -10.03 5.31
C ASP A 53 24.09 -9.41 6.19
N LYS A 54 25.26 -10.06 6.24
CA LYS A 54 26.40 -9.64 7.08
C LYS A 54 27.53 -9.08 6.21
N PRO A 55 28.08 -7.89 6.54
CA PRO A 55 29.23 -7.35 5.83
C PRO A 55 30.44 -8.28 6.03
N PHE A 56 31.22 -8.46 4.97
CA PHE A 56 32.54 -9.07 5.07
C PHE A 56 33.49 -8.10 5.74
N THR A 57 34.23 -8.59 6.74
CA THR A 57 35.26 -7.82 7.44
C THR A 57 36.64 -8.20 6.91
N GLY A 58 37.45 -7.22 6.52
CA GLY A 58 38.79 -7.45 5.96
C GLY A 58 38.81 -7.49 4.44
N SER A 59 39.77 -8.22 3.86
CA SER A 59 39.92 -8.34 2.40
C SER A 59 38.85 -9.28 1.84
N VAL A 60 38.17 -8.85 0.80
CA VAL A 60 37.19 -9.63 0.04
C VAL A 60 37.78 -10.03 -1.29
N SER A 61 37.90 -11.34 -1.54
CA SER A 61 38.25 -11.97 -2.82
C SER A 61 36.98 -12.37 -3.56
N ILE A 62 36.93 -12.05 -4.85
CA ILE A 62 35.84 -12.38 -5.76
C ILE A 62 36.42 -13.20 -6.90
N VAL A 63 35.87 -14.39 -7.14
CA VAL A 63 36.23 -15.29 -8.23
C VAL A 63 35.00 -15.51 -9.11
N CYS A 64 35.07 -15.08 -10.37
CA CYS A 64 34.01 -15.35 -11.35
C CYS A 64 34.33 -16.63 -12.13
N THR A 65 33.35 -17.51 -12.25
CA THR A 65 33.36 -18.68 -13.14
C THR A 65 32.35 -18.46 -14.28
N ALA A 66 32.27 -19.40 -15.22
CA ALA A 66 31.28 -19.32 -16.31
C ALA A 66 29.83 -19.28 -15.80
N ASP A 67 29.56 -19.96 -14.68
CA ASP A 67 28.19 -20.22 -14.20
C ASP A 67 27.89 -19.64 -12.80
N SER A 68 28.89 -19.07 -12.10
CA SER A 68 28.71 -18.57 -10.72
C SER A 68 29.77 -17.54 -10.31
N ILE A 69 29.47 -16.78 -9.26
CA ILE A 69 30.43 -15.86 -8.63
C ILE A 69 30.69 -16.30 -7.20
N VAL A 70 31.96 -16.52 -6.85
CA VAL A 70 32.38 -16.95 -5.51
C VAL A 70 33.01 -15.79 -4.77
N ILE A 71 32.58 -15.52 -3.54
CA ILE A 71 33.12 -14.45 -2.69
C ILE A 71 33.59 -15.03 -1.36
N ASN A 72 34.90 -14.99 -1.07
CA ASN A 72 35.50 -15.53 0.17
C ASN A 72 34.91 -16.90 0.59
N ASP A 73 34.73 -17.83 -0.36
CA ASP A 73 34.14 -19.18 -0.22
C ASP A 73 32.60 -19.30 -0.31
N THR A 74 31.87 -18.21 -0.50
CA THR A 74 30.40 -18.24 -0.70
C THR A 74 30.05 -18.20 -2.19
N VAL A 75 29.38 -19.23 -2.69
CA VAL A 75 28.90 -19.28 -4.09
C VAL A 75 27.59 -18.50 -4.22
N ILE A 76 27.58 -17.50 -5.09
CA ILE A 76 26.40 -16.71 -5.44
C ILE A 76 25.97 -17.12 -6.84
N THR A 77 24.73 -17.59 -6.95
CA THR A 77 24.10 -18.07 -8.19
C THR A 77 23.30 -16.98 -8.92
N ASP A 78 23.18 -15.79 -8.32
CA ASP A 78 22.53 -14.66 -8.97
C ASP A 78 23.37 -14.12 -10.12
N GLU A 79 22.73 -13.75 -11.22
CA GLU A 79 23.40 -13.23 -12.41
C GLU A 79 24.08 -11.87 -12.17
N TRP A 80 23.70 -11.17 -11.08
CA TRP A 80 24.13 -9.80 -10.73
C TRP A 80 24.46 -9.68 -9.24
N ILE A 81 25.58 -9.02 -8.91
CA ILE A 81 25.98 -8.70 -7.53
C ILE A 81 26.42 -7.24 -7.39
N GLN A 82 25.96 -6.59 -6.33
CA GLN A 82 26.29 -5.22 -5.95
C GLN A 82 27.12 -5.21 -4.67
N ILE A 83 28.26 -4.51 -4.71
CA ILE A 83 29.21 -4.43 -3.59
C ILE A 83 29.27 -2.98 -3.07
N SER A 84 29.24 -2.78 -1.75
CA SER A 84 29.24 -1.43 -1.14
C SER A 84 29.97 -1.38 0.20
N PRO A 85 30.82 -0.38 0.48
CA PRO A 85 31.49 -0.24 1.77
C PRO A 85 30.53 0.30 2.84
N THR A 86 30.76 -0.08 4.10
CA THR A 86 30.03 0.45 5.26
C THR A 86 30.65 1.75 5.78
N LEU A 87 29.83 2.72 6.22
CA LEU A 87 30.27 4.02 6.79
C LEU A 87 30.34 4.00 8.32
N SER A 88 31.12 4.92 8.91
CA SER A 88 31.16 5.10 10.37
C SER A 88 29.92 5.81 10.93
N SER A 89 29.58 5.54 12.19
CA SER A 89 28.41 6.11 12.88
C SER A 89 28.42 7.64 12.96
N HIS A 90 29.61 8.26 13.00
CA HIS A 90 29.76 9.71 12.99
C HIS A 90 29.43 10.33 11.62
N HIS A 91 29.82 9.69 10.52
CA HIS A 91 29.47 10.15 9.17
C HIS A 91 27.98 9.97 8.90
N GLN A 92 27.39 8.85 9.36
CA GLN A 92 25.95 8.62 9.28
C GLN A 92 25.16 9.75 9.97
N LYS A 93 25.56 10.14 11.18
CA LYS A 93 24.93 11.23 11.94
C LYS A 93 25.08 12.61 11.26
N LYS A 94 26.20 12.87 10.56
CA LYS A 94 26.39 14.12 9.80
C LYS A 94 25.51 14.19 8.56
N ILE A 95 25.32 13.06 7.87
CA ILE A 95 24.37 12.94 6.77
C ILE A 95 22.95 13.20 7.27
N ASP A 96 22.57 12.59 8.41
CA ASP A 96 21.27 12.81 9.04
C ASP A 96 21.03 14.30 9.38
N GLN A 97 22.01 14.99 9.95
CA GLN A 97 21.91 16.42 10.30
C GLN A 97 21.86 17.34 9.07
N PHE A 98 22.61 17.03 8.02
CA PHE A 98 22.59 17.78 6.76
C PHE A 98 21.22 17.70 6.09
N ILE A 99 20.62 16.51 6.04
CA ILE A 99 19.27 16.29 5.48
C ILE A 99 18.24 17.17 6.21
N VAL A 100 18.28 17.22 7.55
CA VAL A 100 17.34 18.01 8.36
C VAL A 100 17.48 19.53 8.13
N GLN A 101 18.71 20.04 7.98
CA GLN A 101 18.96 21.47 7.80
C GLN A 101 18.63 21.93 6.37
N TRP A 102 18.98 21.15 5.35
CA TRP A 102 18.70 21.46 3.95
C TRP A 102 17.21 21.55 3.65
N LEU A 103 16.40 20.68 4.29
CA LEU A 103 14.94 20.69 4.20
C LEU A 103 14.30 22.00 4.68
N LYS A 104 14.93 22.71 5.63
CA LYS A 104 14.41 23.97 6.20
C LYS A 104 14.67 25.18 5.29
N THR A 105 15.72 25.16 4.48
CA THR A 105 16.20 26.34 3.72
C THR A 105 15.65 26.42 2.29
N ASN A 106 15.34 25.30 1.64
CA ASN A 106 15.01 25.26 0.20
C ASN A 106 13.49 25.29 -0.13
N GLN A 107 12.64 25.55 0.87
CA GLN A 107 11.18 25.56 0.73
C GLN A 107 10.67 26.67 -0.20
N ASP A 108 11.30 27.84 -0.18
CA ASP A 108 10.84 29.01 -0.95
C ASP A 108 11.30 28.97 -2.42
N SER A 109 12.44 28.34 -2.69
CA SER A 109 13.01 28.21 -4.05
C SER A 109 12.15 27.33 -4.98
N CYS A 110 11.61 26.21 -4.49
CA CYS A 110 10.71 25.35 -5.27
C CYS A 110 9.39 26.05 -5.66
N HIS A 111 8.89 26.93 -4.78
CA HIS A 111 7.70 27.74 -5.05
C HIS A 111 7.96 28.74 -6.18
N GLU A 112 9.12 29.39 -6.14
CA GLU A 112 9.55 30.35 -7.16
C GLU A 112 9.74 29.68 -8.54
N GLN A 113 10.26 28.45 -8.59
CA GLN A 113 10.41 27.70 -9.86
C GLN A 113 9.07 27.26 -10.46
N MET A 114 8.10 26.84 -9.63
CA MET A 114 6.74 26.57 -10.10
C MET A 114 6.06 27.83 -10.65
N GLU A 115 6.27 28.99 -10.02
CA GLU A 115 5.72 30.26 -10.48
C GLU A 115 6.37 30.71 -11.81
N ARG A 116 7.68 30.47 -11.98
CA ARG A 116 8.40 30.70 -13.24
C ARG A 116 7.92 29.79 -14.37
N LEU A 117 7.64 28.52 -14.09
CA LEU A 117 7.05 27.60 -15.08
C LEU A 117 5.66 28.04 -15.53
N ASN A 118 4.82 28.49 -14.59
CA ASN A 118 3.51 29.05 -14.91
C ASN A 118 3.63 30.30 -15.79
N LYS A 119 4.55 31.22 -15.48
CA LYS A 119 4.79 32.43 -16.27
C LYS A 119 5.36 32.15 -17.66
N LEU A 120 6.24 31.14 -17.79
CA LEU A 120 6.79 30.70 -19.08
C LEU A 120 5.68 30.08 -19.96
N TYR A 121 4.80 29.28 -19.36
CA TYR A 121 3.66 28.66 -20.00
C TYR A 121 2.59 29.68 -20.43
N GLU A 122 2.27 30.69 -19.61
CA GLU A 122 1.36 31.77 -19.99
C GLU A 122 1.87 32.55 -21.22
N LYS A 123 3.18 32.79 -21.31
CA LYS A 123 3.81 33.38 -22.50
C LYS A 123 3.64 32.52 -23.76
N LEU A 124 3.74 31.20 -23.63
CA LEU A 124 3.65 30.25 -24.75
C LEU A 124 2.21 30.06 -25.26
N VAL A 125 1.21 30.16 -24.38
CA VAL A 125 -0.22 30.06 -24.73
C VAL A 125 -0.74 31.30 -25.49
N ILE A 126 -0.13 32.46 -25.27
CA ILE A 126 -0.51 33.73 -25.92
C ILE A 126 0.11 33.87 -27.32
N ASP A 127 1.23 33.19 -27.59
CA ASP A 127 1.92 33.25 -28.87
C ASP A 127 1.14 32.49 -29.97
N ARG A 128 0.75 33.21 -31.03
CA ARG A 128 -0.07 32.67 -32.13
C ARG A 128 0.68 31.64 -32.99
N HIS A 129 2.02 31.59 -32.95
CA HIS A 129 2.79 30.56 -33.64
C HIS A 129 2.68 29.17 -33.01
N PHE A 130 2.16 29.04 -31.78
CA PHE A 130 1.99 27.75 -31.08
C PHE A 130 0.74 26.95 -31.47
N ARG A 131 -0.07 27.43 -32.43
CA ARG A 131 -1.25 26.69 -32.92
C ARG A 131 -0.89 25.60 -33.93
N ASP A 132 0.28 25.67 -34.56
CA ASP A 132 0.73 24.72 -35.57
C ASP A 132 1.83 23.82 -35.02
N TYR A 133 1.43 22.60 -34.63
CA TYR A 133 2.23 21.36 -34.62
C TYR A 133 3.70 21.43 -34.12
N ALA A 134 3.92 21.86 -32.88
CA ALA A 134 4.84 21.09 -32.03
C ALA A 134 3.99 20.00 -31.35
N PRO A 135 4.33 18.70 -31.44
CA PRO A 135 3.62 17.68 -30.68
C PRO A 135 3.64 18.11 -29.21
N PHE A 136 2.50 18.12 -28.55
CA PHE A 136 2.35 18.35 -27.11
C PHE A 136 3.46 17.71 -26.25
N TYR A 137 4.02 16.59 -26.72
CA TYR A 137 5.20 15.91 -26.20
C TYR A 137 6.46 16.77 -26.13
N ASP A 138 6.81 17.56 -27.15
CA ASP A 138 8.05 18.33 -27.19
C ASP A 138 8.01 19.50 -26.18
N VAL A 139 6.86 20.16 -26.09
CA VAL A 139 6.61 21.22 -25.09
C VAL A 139 6.67 20.65 -23.68
N MET A 140 6.10 19.46 -23.49
CA MET A 140 6.15 18.74 -22.22
C MET A 140 7.56 18.34 -21.83
N GLN A 141 8.31 17.81 -22.80
CA GLN A 141 9.69 17.41 -22.63
C GLN A 141 10.57 18.62 -22.28
N GLN A 142 10.31 19.79 -22.88
CA GLN A 142 11.03 21.02 -22.58
C GLN A 142 10.70 21.59 -21.19
N CYS A 143 9.42 21.63 -20.81
CA CYS A 143 9.02 22.04 -19.46
C CYS A 143 9.64 21.14 -18.38
N ILE A 144 9.64 19.83 -18.61
CA ILE A 144 10.20 18.87 -17.66
C ILE A 144 11.72 18.93 -17.65
N ASN A 145 12.39 19.05 -18.80
CA ASN A 145 13.84 19.27 -18.86
C ASN A 145 14.28 20.52 -18.07
N ASN A 146 13.48 21.59 -18.10
CA ASN A 146 13.74 22.80 -17.33
C ASN A 146 13.50 22.59 -15.82
N CYS A 147 12.42 21.90 -15.43
CA CYS A 147 12.21 21.48 -14.04
C CYS A 147 13.37 20.61 -13.53
N LEU A 148 13.82 19.65 -14.34
CA LEU A 148 14.89 18.72 -14.00
C LEU A 148 16.24 19.43 -13.89
N THR A 149 16.55 20.34 -14.81
CA THR A 149 17.77 21.14 -14.77
C THR A 149 17.79 22.03 -13.52
N SER A 150 16.69 22.71 -13.22
CA SER A 150 16.56 23.55 -12.02
C SER A 150 16.60 22.72 -10.71
N PHE A 151 15.98 21.54 -10.70
CA PHE A 151 16.08 20.60 -9.58
C PHE A 151 17.52 20.16 -9.36
N ILE A 152 18.21 19.73 -10.42
CA ILE A 152 19.61 19.29 -10.39
C ILE A 152 20.57 20.40 -9.96
N GLU A 153 20.31 21.64 -10.37
CA GLU A 153 21.10 22.82 -9.99
C GLU A 153 20.87 23.26 -8.53
N SER A 154 19.70 22.98 -7.96
CA SER A 154 19.34 23.36 -6.58
C SER A 154 19.75 22.32 -5.51
N VAL A 155 20.22 21.14 -5.92
CA VAL A 155 20.82 20.17 -5.00
C VAL A 155 22.25 20.60 -4.68
N GLU A 156 22.50 21.08 -3.45
CA GLU A 156 23.86 21.21 -2.92
C GLU A 156 24.45 19.82 -2.71
N TYR A 157 25.44 19.48 -3.53
CA TYR A 157 26.20 18.24 -3.40
C TYR A 157 27.15 18.36 -2.20
N PRO A 158 27.05 17.51 -1.17
CA PRO A 158 28.04 17.48 -0.11
C PRO A 158 29.37 17.09 -0.74
N ALA A 159 30.30 18.04 -0.75
CA ALA A 159 31.53 17.99 -1.51
C ALA A 159 32.25 16.65 -1.39
N VAL A 160 32.51 15.99 -2.52
CA VAL A 160 33.91 15.74 -2.84
C VAL A 160 34.23 16.22 -4.26
N SER A 161 35.38 16.86 -4.33
CA SER A 161 35.84 17.84 -5.30
C SER A 161 36.18 17.24 -6.67
N TYR A 162 35.25 17.13 -7.61
CA TYR A 162 35.57 17.03 -9.04
C TYR A 162 34.34 17.43 -9.86
N GLU A 163 34.37 18.61 -10.48
CA GLU A 163 33.26 19.16 -11.31
C GLU A 163 32.80 18.18 -12.40
N SER A 164 33.72 17.41 -13.00
CA SER A 164 33.41 16.43 -14.04
C SER A 164 32.59 15.22 -13.57
N LEU A 165 32.73 14.81 -12.30
CA LEU A 165 31.94 13.72 -11.72
C LEU A 165 30.52 14.17 -11.37
N VAL A 166 30.38 15.44 -10.99
CA VAL A 166 29.08 16.08 -10.79
C VAL A 166 28.33 16.13 -12.12
N ASP A 167 28.96 16.64 -13.19
CA ASP A 167 28.30 16.75 -14.49
C ASP A 167 27.92 15.40 -15.11
N SER A 168 28.79 14.38 -15.01
CA SER A 168 28.45 13.02 -15.48
C SER A 168 27.28 12.40 -14.71
N SER A 169 27.21 12.63 -13.39
CA SER A 169 26.10 12.13 -12.56
C SER A 169 24.79 12.86 -12.89
N ARG A 170 24.87 14.16 -13.20
CA ARG A 170 23.75 14.98 -13.65
C ARG A 170 23.19 14.51 -14.99
N GLU A 171 24.04 14.22 -15.96
CA GLU A 171 23.60 13.72 -17.27
C GLU A 171 22.96 12.32 -17.19
N GLN A 172 23.51 11.43 -16.37
CA GLN A 172 22.91 10.10 -16.16
C GLN A 172 21.51 10.20 -15.51
N LEU A 173 21.35 11.11 -14.54
CA LEU A 173 20.07 11.38 -13.90
C LEU A 173 19.04 11.96 -14.88
N LYS A 174 19.47 12.86 -15.78
CA LYS A 174 18.61 13.43 -16.84
C LYS A 174 18.08 12.34 -17.78
N GLU A 175 18.94 11.44 -18.27
CA GLU A 175 18.50 10.37 -19.17
C GLU A 175 17.55 9.39 -18.48
N GLN A 176 17.79 9.01 -17.22
CA GLN A 176 16.85 8.16 -16.47
C GLN A 176 15.46 8.79 -16.31
N LEU A 177 15.40 10.08 -16.00
CA LEU A 177 14.13 10.80 -15.83
C LEU A 177 13.39 10.98 -17.17
N LYS A 178 14.13 11.18 -18.26
CA LYS A 178 13.61 11.24 -19.62
C LYS A 178 13.00 9.90 -20.07
N GLU A 179 13.64 8.77 -19.76
CA GLU A 179 13.09 7.44 -20.03
C GLU A 179 11.81 7.16 -19.24
N LEU A 180 11.80 7.50 -17.95
CA LEU A 180 10.63 7.36 -17.08
C LEU A 180 9.46 8.21 -17.57
N LEU A 181 9.73 9.45 -17.97
CA LEU A 181 8.74 10.35 -18.53
C LEU A 181 8.15 9.80 -19.84
N THR A 182 9.01 9.37 -20.76
CA THR A 182 8.58 8.83 -22.06
C THR A 182 7.66 7.63 -21.85
N SER A 183 8.01 6.77 -20.89
CA SER A 183 7.20 5.60 -20.52
C SER A 183 5.86 6.01 -19.91
N ALA A 184 5.86 6.92 -18.91
CA ALA A 184 4.66 7.38 -18.24
C ALA A 184 3.65 8.02 -19.21
N ILE A 185 4.12 8.80 -20.18
CA ILE A 185 3.22 9.40 -21.18
C ILE A 185 2.69 8.33 -22.15
N ALA A 186 3.52 7.40 -22.62
CA ALA A 186 3.11 6.33 -23.53
C ALA A 186 2.02 5.42 -22.94
N GLU A 187 2.02 5.23 -21.62
CA GLU A 187 1.01 4.45 -20.89
C GLU A 187 -0.36 5.15 -20.81
N GLN A 188 -0.40 6.49 -20.86
CA GLN A 188 -1.66 7.23 -20.88
C GLN A 188 -2.29 7.08 -22.27
N LYS A 189 -3.25 6.15 -22.42
CA LYS A 189 -4.05 5.97 -23.65
C LYS A 189 -4.95 7.20 -23.89
N ILE A 190 -4.38 8.25 -24.49
CA ILE A 190 -5.07 9.52 -24.69
C ILE A 190 -6.01 9.44 -25.91
N SER A 191 -7.31 9.60 -25.66
CA SER A 191 -8.32 9.67 -26.74
C SER A 191 -8.33 11.04 -27.43
N LYS A 192 -8.81 11.11 -28.68
CA LYS A 192 -9.01 12.39 -29.39
C LYS A 192 -9.90 13.37 -28.63
N GLN A 193 -10.90 12.86 -27.89
CA GLN A 193 -11.78 13.68 -27.08
C GLN A 193 -11.05 14.26 -25.86
N PHE A 194 -10.21 13.45 -25.20
CA PHE A 194 -9.40 13.91 -24.08
C PHE A 194 -8.33 14.92 -24.52
N MET A 195 -7.72 14.74 -25.69
CA MET A 195 -6.83 15.76 -26.29
C MET A 195 -7.52 17.10 -26.44
N LYS A 196 -8.75 17.11 -26.96
CA LYS A 196 -9.53 18.35 -27.10
C LYS A 196 -9.79 18.99 -25.73
N GLN A 197 -10.11 18.19 -24.71
CA GLN A 197 -10.30 18.69 -23.34
C GLN A 197 -9.02 19.28 -22.75
N LEU A 198 -7.88 18.61 -22.92
CA LEU A 198 -6.57 19.13 -22.51
C LEU A 198 -6.28 20.48 -23.16
N GLN A 199 -6.57 20.64 -24.46
CA GLN A 199 -6.38 21.90 -25.19
C GLN A 199 -7.31 23.03 -24.72
N THR A 200 -8.54 22.71 -24.30
CA THR A 200 -9.55 23.72 -23.97
C THR A 200 -9.68 24.04 -22.47
N SER A 201 -9.19 23.17 -21.58
CA SER A 201 -9.36 23.32 -20.13
C SER A 201 -8.00 23.31 -19.43
N GLU A 202 -7.68 24.44 -18.81
CA GLU A 202 -6.47 24.61 -18.01
C GLU A 202 -6.43 23.63 -16.83
N LYS A 203 -7.54 23.50 -16.08
CA LYS A 203 -7.63 22.58 -14.94
C LYS A 203 -7.35 21.12 -15.33
N ILE A 204 -7.98 20.62 -16.40
CA ILE A 204 -7.79 19.24 -16.86
C ILE A 204 -6.34 18.99 -17.26
N ARG A 205 -5.71 20.00 -17.87
CA ARG A 205 -4.30 19.96 -18.28
C ARG A 205 -3.36 19.92 -17.07
N THR A 206 -3.57 20.80 -16.09
CA THR A 206 -2.80 20.82 -14.84
C THR A 206 -2.93 19.51 -14.08
N ASP A 207 -4.16 18.99 -13.93
CA ASP A 207 -4.41 17.71 -13.25
C ASP A 207 -3.70 16.55 -13.97
N PHE A 208 -3.69 16.54 -15.30
CA PHE A 208 -2.99 15.55 -16.11
C PHE A 208 -1.46 15.60 -15.93
N PHE A 209 -0.88 16.81 -15.89
CA PHE A 209 0.57 16.97 -15.70
C PHE A 209 1.04 16.65 -14.30
N VAL A 210 0.30 17.09 -13.29
CA VAL A 210 0.61 16.72 -11.89
C VAL A 210 0.60 15.21 -11.75
N LYS A 211 -0.38 14.52 -12.36
CA LYS A 211 -0.44 13.05 -12.34
C LYS A 211 0.79 12.40 -12.98
N ILE A 212 1.22 12.84 -14.16
CA ILE A 212 2.42 12.29 -14.83
C ILE A 212 3.67 12.55 -13.99
N LEU A 213 3.80 13.77 -13.46
CA LEU A 213 4.94 14.14 -12.64
C LEU A 213 5.00 13.28 -11.36
N ASP A 214 3.86 13.06 -10.70
CA ASP A 214 3.76 12.17 -9.54
C ASP A 214 4.15 10.73 -9.89
N GLU A 215 3.72 10.21 -11.04
CA GLU A 215 4.10 8.86 -11.53
C GLU A 215 5.61 8.75 -11.78
N VAL A 216 6.21 9.73 -12.47
CA VAL A 216 7.65 9.77 -12.76
C VAL A 216 8.46 9.88 -11.47
N LEU A 217 8.08 10.79 -10.57
CA LEU A 217 8.75 10.97 -9.29
C LEU A 217 8.65 9.70 -8.43
N ALA A 218 7.48 9.07 -8.36
CA ALA A 218 7.30 7.83 -7.60
C ALA A 218 8.18 6.70 -8.13
N GLU A 219 8.23 6.49 -9.45
CA GLU A 219 9.04 5.43 -10.06
C GLU A 219 10.55 5.74 -9.96
N PHE A 220 10.94 7.00 -10.14
CA PHE A 220 12.31 7.46 -9.91
C PHE A 220 12.75 7.17 -8.47
N LEU A 221 11.94 7.59 -7.49
CA LEU A 221 12.21 7.37 -6.08
C LEU A 221 12.23 5.88 -5.74
N LYS A 222 11.33 5.08 -6.32
CA LYS A 222 11.36 3.62 -6.16
C LYS A 222 12.68 3.03 -6.64
N LYS A 223 13.11 3.35 -7.86
CA LYS A 223 14.38 2.89 -8.43
C LYS A 223 15.57 3.33 -7.58
N TYR A 224 15.58 4.58 -7.15
CA TYR A 224 16.61 5.13 -6.27
C TYR A 224 16.68 4.37 -4.94
N LEU A 225 15.54 4.21 -4.25
CA LEU A 225 15.48 3.49 -2.97
C LEU A 225 15.89 2.02 -3.12
N LEU A 226 15.59 1.37 -4.24
CA LEU A 226 16.03 0.00 -4.54
C LEU A 226 17.55 -0.09 -4.77
N GLN A 227 18.22 1.00 -5.12
CA GLN A 227 19.69 1.02 -5.28
C GLN A 227 20.42 1.26 -3.95
N LEU A 228 19.72 1.71 -2.91
CA LEU A 228 20.30 1.90 -1.58
C LEU A 228 20.57 0.55 -0.88
N PRO A 229 21.67 0.43 -0.10
CA PRO A 229 21.92 -0.72 0.75
C PRO A 229 20.74 -1.01 1.70
N HIS A 230 20.39 -2.29 1.86
CA HIS A 230 19.22 -2.74 2.64
C HIS A 230 19.16 -2.16 4.07
N LYS A 231 20.32 -2.04 4.74
CA LYS A 231 20.43 -1.44 6.08
C LYS A 231 20.16 0.06 6.15
N ILE A 232 20.32 0.81 5.05
CA ILE A 232 19.99 2.25 5.00
C ILE A 232 18.48 2.45 4.96
N ILE A 233 17.76 1.53 4.32
CA ILE A 233 16.31 1.61 4.18
C ILE A 233 15.61 1.40 5.53
N TYR A 234 16.24 0.68 6.48
CA TYR A 234 15.81 0.55 7.87
C TYR A 234 16.07 1.82 8.72
N GLN A 235 15.83 3.02 8.18
CA GLN A 235 15.84 4.25 8.97
C GLN A 235 14.41 4.67 9.33
N ALA A 236 14.19 4.93 10.62
CA ALA A 236 12.95 5.52 11.08
C ALA A 236 12.83 6.94 10.51
N ILE A 237 11.75 7.24 9.80
CA ILE A 237 11.38 8.62 9.45
C ILE A 237 10.98 9.30 10.77
N LYS A 238 11.95 9.92 11.44
CA LYS A 238 11.71 10.76 12.62
C LYS A 238 11.42 12.16 12.12
N GLU A 239 10.15 12.47 11.88
CA GLU A 239 9.74 13.88 11.81
C GLU A 239 9.84 14.50 13.21
N ASP A 240 10.37 15.72 13.30
CA ASP A 240 10.31 16.57 14.50
C ASP A 240 8.86 16.75 15.02
N ALA A 241 7.86 16.49 14.16
CA ALA A 241 6.43 16.66 14.44
C ALA A 241 5.72 15.41 15.00
N SER A 242 6.39 14.26 15.14
CA SER A 242 5.82 12.99 15.65
C SER A 242 4.57 12.45 14.91
N CYS A 243 4.22 12.97 13.72
CA CYS A 243 3.07 12.50 12.94
C CYS A 243 3.18 12.74 11.42
N LEU A 244 3.05 11.69 10.61
CA LEU A 244 3.05 11.75 9.15
C LEU A 244 1.64 12.03 8.61
N THR A 245 1.50 12.95 7.66
CA THR A 245 0.20 13.24 7.02
C THR A 245 0.11 12.59 5.64
N PHE A 246 -0.91 11.77 5.41
CA PHE A 246 -1.16 11.12 4.11
C PHE A 246 -2.66 11.07 3.80
N ASN A 247 -3.07 11.49 2.60
CA ASN A 247 -4.48 11.56 2.17
C ASN A 247 -5.40 12.27 3.19
N LYS A 248 -4.96 13.41 3.71
CA LYS A 248 -5.64 14.21 4.76
C LYS A 248 -5.78 13.54 6.13
N ASN A 249 -5.28 12.31 6.29
CA ASN A 249 -5.21 11.62 7.57
C ASN A 249 -3.85 11.86 8.22
N LYS A 250 -3.82 11.91 9.55
CA LYS A 250 -2.59 12.03 10.34
C LYS A 250 -2.27 10.69 10.96
N TYR A 251 -1.06 10.19 10.77
CA TYR A 251 -0.59 8.92 11.30
C TYR A 251 0.48 9.18 12.36
N VAL A 252 0.40 8.47 13.48
CA VAL A 252 1.32 8.64 14.61
C VAL A 252 2.22 7.42 14.74
N GLY A 253 3.25 7.55 15.56
CA GLY A 253 4.25 6.51 15.77
C GLY A 253 5.42 6.65 14.79
N ASN A 254 6.18 5.57 14.67
CA ASN A 254 7.37 5.52 13.84
C ASN A 254 7.02 5.01 12.44
N PHE A 255 7.74 5.48 11.43
CA PHE A 255 7.61 4.97 10.06
C PHE A 255 8.95 4.42 9.63
N TYR A 256 8.92 3.24 9.02
CA TYR A 256 10.09 2.57 8.48
C TYR A 256 9.87 2.34 7.00
N LEU A 257 10.92 2.53 6.21
CA LEU A 257 10.97 1.96 4.88
C LEU A 257 11.60 0.57 5.01
N ILE A 258 11.12 -0.43 4.28
CA ILE A 258 11.75 -1.75 4.23
C ILE A 258 11.74 -2.23 2.79
N ARG A 259 12.92 -2.60 2.26
CA ARG A 259 13.01 -3.28 0.98
C ARG A 259 12.62 -4.75 1.11
N GLN A 260 11.65 -5.18 0.30
CA GLN A 260 11.23 -6.56 0.15
C GLN A 260 11.24 -6.92 -1.35
N GLY A 261 12.29 -7.61 -1.80
CA GLY A 261 12.50 -7.90 -3.21
C GLY A 261 12.69 -6.61 -4.03
N ASN A 262 11.79 -6.40 -5.01
CA ASN A 262 11.75 -5.22 -5.88
C ASN A 262 10.76 -4.15 -5.41
N ASP A 263 10.26 -4.27 -4.19
CA ASP A 263 9.33 -3.30 -3.60
C ASP A 263 9.92 -2.65 -2.35
N ILE A 264 9.46 -1.43 -2.09
CA ILE A 264 9.72 -0.68 -0.87
C ILE A 264 8.42 -0.59 -0.09
N LEU A 265 8.41 -1.15 1.12
CA LEU A 265 7.30 -1.08 2.04
C LEU A 265 7.44 0.16 2.92
N LEU A 266 6.34 0.89 3.11
CA LEU A 266 6.22 1.88 4.18
C LEU A 266 5.46 1.24 5.35
N ILE A 267 6.13 1.06 6.47
CA ILE A 267 5.59 0.40 7.67
C ILE A 267 5.43 1.42 8.77
N ASN A 268 4.20 1.60 9.25
CA ASN A 268 3.91 2.38 10.44
C ASN A 268 3.92 1.48 11.67
N SER A 269 4.84 1.74 12.60
CA SER A 269 4.94 1.07 13.90
C SER A 269 4.43 1.99 15.00
N LEU A 270 3.49 1.48 15.78
CA LEU A 270 2.81 2.19 16.86
C LEU A 270 2.35 1.20 17.93
N ASP A 271 1.94 1.73 19.08
CA ASP A 271 1.37 0.93 20.16
C ASP A 271 0.05 0.28 19.72
N ILE A 272 -0.27 -0.90 20.29
CA ILE A 272 -1.50 -1.63 19.99
C ILE A 272 -2.73 -0.76 20.28
N ASP A 273 -2.75 -0.04 21.40
CA ASP A 273 -3.90 0.77 21.79
C ASP A 273 -4.07 2.00 20.88
N ASP A 274 -2.96 2.61 20.40
CA ASP A 274 -2.99 3.69 19.41
C ASP A 274 -3.55 3.21 18.06
N TYR A 275 -3.16 2.01 17.64
CA TYR A 275 -3.71 1.36 16.46
C TYR A 275 -5.21 1.12 16.63
N LEU A 276 -5.62 0.53 17.76
CA LEU A 276 -7.02 0.18 18.01
C LEU A 276 -7.93 1.40 18.08
N LEU A 277 -7.45 2.51 18.65
CA LEU A 277 -8.17 3.77 18.66
C LEU A 277 -8.60 4.18 17.23
N SER A 278 -7.66 4.12 16.29
CA SER A 278 -7.91 4.41 14.87
C SER A 278 -8.85 3.38 14.21
N VAL A 279 -8.67 2.10 14.49
CA VAL A 279 -9.50 1.02 13.92
C VAL A 279 -10.96 1.22 14.33
N VAL A 280 -11.24 1.42 15.62
CA VAL A 280 -12.64 1.54 16.07
C VAL A 280 -13.33 2.80 15.56
N PHE A 281 -12.58 3.85 15.26
CA PHE A 281 -13.10 5.04 14.57
C PHE A 281 -13.44 4.78 13.10
N SER A 282 -12.63 3.96 12.41
CA SER A 282 -12.74 3.77 10.97
C SER A 282 -13.59 2.56 10.55
N GLU A 283 -13.68 1.54 11.41
CA GLU A 283 -14.52 0.34 11.24
C GLU A 283 -15.87 0.44 11.96
N GLY A 284 -15.98 1.32 12.96
CA GLY A 284 -17.18 1.52 13.77
C GLY A 284 -17.79 2.92 13.62
N TRP A 285 -18.81 3.20 14.43
CA TRP A 285 -19.35 4.55 14.57
C TRP A 285 -18.99 5.15 15.93
N PRO A 286 -18.28 6.29 16.00
CA PRO A 286 -17.83 6.88 17.26
C PRO A 286 -18.96 7.21 18.25
N GLY A 287 -20.19 7.42 17.72
CA GLY A 287 -21.38 7.73 18.50
C GLY A 287 -21.97 6.53 19.24
N TRP A 288 -21.58 5.29 18.93
CA TRP A 288 -22.19 4.10 19.55
C TRP A 288 -22.06 4.08 21.09
N PRO A 289 -22.98 3.42 21.80
CA PRO A 289 -22.87 3.21 23.24
C PRO A 289 -21.53 2.60 23.65
N MET A 290 -21.10 2.89 24.88
CA MET A 290 -19.79 2.47 25.38
C MET A 290 -19.58 0.96 25.25
N GLU A 291 -20.57 0.15 25.60
CA GLU A 291 -20.49 -1.31 25.54
C GLU A 291 -20.35 -1.85 24.11
N VAL A 292 -20.93 -1.18 23.11
CA VAL A 292 -20.72 -1.53 21.69
C VAL A 292 -19.27 -1.23 21.28
N ASN A 293 -18.75 -0.06 21.66
CA ASN A 293 -17.37 0.31 21.37
C ASN A 293 -16.39 -0.64 22.05
N LYS A 294 -16.61 -1.00 23.32
CA LYS A 294 -15.79 -1.99 24.04
C LYS A 294 -15.79 -3.35 23.33
N ALA A 295 -16.96 -3.84 22.91
CA ALA A 295 -17.06 -5.10 22.16
C ALA A 295 -16.25 -5.03 20.86
N LEU A 296 -16.34 -3.93 20.12
CA LEU A 296 -15.58 -3.72 18.89
C LEU A 296 -14.07 -3.60 19.16
N VAL A 297 -13.65 -2.91 20.22
CA VAL A 297 -12.24 -2.82 20.62
C VAL A 297 -11.69 -4.21 20.90
N VAL A 298 -12.35 -5.00 21.76
CA VAL A 298 -11.87 -6.33 22.15
C VAL A 298 -11.85 -7.28 20.94
N ALA A 299 -12.87 -7.25 20.08
CA ALA A 299 -12.84 -8.03 18.83
C ALA A 299 -11.67 -7.59 17.92
N SER A 300 -11.45 -6.29 17.79
CA SER A 300 -10.37 -5.75 16.95
C SER A 300 -8.99 -6.10 17.49
N ARG A 301 -8.80 -6.00 18.82
CA ARG A 301 -7.56 -6.42 19.52
C ARG A 301 -7.30 -7.89 19.34
N THR A 302 -8.33 -8.72 19.50
CA THR A 302 -8.22 -10.17 19.35
C THR A 302 -7.74 -10.55 17.95
N TYR A 303 -8.34 -9.94 16.92
CA TYR A 303 -7.92 -10.13 15.53
C TYR A 303 -6.46 -9.67 15.32
N LEU A 304 -6.08 -8.52 15.86
CA LEU A 304 -4.71 -8.01 15.75
C LEU A 304 -3.70 -8.98 16.39
N VAL A 305 -3.98 -9.46 17.60
CA VAL A 305 -3.09 -10.39 18.34
C VAL A 305 -2.90 -11.67 17.53
N GLU A 306 -3.97 -12.26 17.00
CA GLU A 306 -3.89 -13.44 16.13
C GLU A 306 -3.02 -13.16 14.89
N LYS A 307 -3.15 -11.99 14.25
CA LYS A 307 -2.36 -11.60 13.07
C LYS A 307 -0.89 -11.34 13.38
N VAL A 308 -0.59 -10.78 14.55
CA VAL A 308 0.78 -10.60 15.05
C VAL A 308 1.44 -11.97 15.26
N LEU A 309 0.77 -12.91 15.94
CA LEU A 309 1.29 -14.25 16.13
C LEU A 309 1.54 -14.97 14.80
N GLN A 310 0.63 -14.84 13.83
CA GLN A 310 0.83 -15.37 12.47
C GLN A 310 1.99 -14.70 11.74
N ALA A 311 2.14 -13.37 11.84
CA ALA A 311 3.25 -12.66 11.24
C ALA A 311 4.59 -13.13 11.78
N ASN A 312 4.69 -13.33 13.10
CA ASN A 312 5.89 -13.82 13.76
C ASN A 312 6.22 -15.25 13.33
N LYS A 313 5.22 -16.15 13.28
CA LYS A 313 5.40 -17.53 12.77
C LYS A 313 5.91 -17.55 11.33
N CYS A 314 5.42 -16.64 10.48
CA CYS A 314 5.82 -16.52 9.08
C CYS A 314 6.99 -15.57 8.82
N LYS A 315 7.63 -15.02 9.87
CA LYS A 315 8.73 -14.04 9.80
C LYS A 315 8.46 -12.86 8.86
N ARG A 316 7.21 -12.36 8.84
CA ARG A 316 6.85 -11.19 8.01
C ARG A 316 7.41 -9.90 8.65
N PRO A 317 7.88 -8.94 7.83
CA PRO A 317 8.39 -7.66 8.35
C PRO A 317 7.29 -6.73 8.90
N TYR A 318 6.02 -7.09 8.71
CA TYR A 318 4.85 -6.35 9.21
C TYR A 318 3.78 -7.32 9.72
N HIS A 319 2.97 -6.85 10.66
CA HIS A 319 1.91 -7.65 11.26
C HIS A 319 0.62 -7.64 10.40
N ILE A 320 0.26 -6.46 9.91
CA ILE A 320 -1.01 -6.21 9.22
C ILE A 320 -0.86 -5.18 8.09
N VAL A 321 -1.85 -5.12 7.19
CA VAL A 321 -1.91 -4.16 6.09
C VAL A 321 -3.06 -3.18 6.31
N ASN A 322 -2.85 -1.91 5.98
CA ASN A 322 -3.86 -0.85 6.07
C ASN A 322 -4.84 -0.91 4.89
N THR A 323 -5.65 -1.97 4.83
CA THR A 323 -6.72 -2.15 3.84
C THR A 323 -7.84 -3.00 4.44
N ILE A 324 -8.97 -3.10 3.71
CA ILE A 324 -10.09 -4.00 4.04
C ILE A 324 -9.70 -5.49 4.10
N LYS A 325 -8.48 -5.86 3.70
CA LYS A 325 -7.98 -7.23 3.85
C LYS A 325 -7.85 -7.63 5.31
N HIS A 326 -7.50 -6.68 6.18
CA HIS A 326 -7.38 -6.89 7.62
C HIS A 326 -8.38 -6.02 8.38
N GLN A 327 -7.99 -4.78 8.64
CA GLN A 327 -8.78 -3.78 9.34
C GLN A 327 -8.38 -2.42 8.77
N THR A 328 -9.36 -1.55 8.63
CA THR A 328 -9.19 -0.18 8.17
C THR A 328 -8.46 0.62 9.25
N TYR A 329 -7.43 1.36 8.84
CA TYR A 329 -6.63 2.20 9.73
C TYR A 329 -6.45 3.58 9.08
N LYS A 330 -7.11 4.61 9.62
CA LYS A 330 -7.11 5.97 9.04
C LYS A 330 -6.33 6.96 9.90
N GLY A 331 -5.40 6.48 10.71
CA GLY A 331 -4.57 7.31 11.57
C GLY A 331 -5.33 7.89 12.79
N HIS A 332 -4.72 8.88 13.41
CA HIS A 332 -5.11 9.48 14.67
C HIS A 332 -6.35 10.40 14.59
N HIS A 333 -7.14 10.41 15.67
CA HIS A 333 -8.29 11.28 15.87
C HIS A 333 -8.47 11.61 17.36
N LYS A 334 -9.32 12.59 17.69
CA LYS A 334 -9.49 13.14 19.06
C LYS A 334 -10.76 12.67 19.79
N PHE A 335 -11.32 11.52 19.42
CA PHE A 335 -12.59 11.05 20.02
C PHE A 335 -12.31 10.37 21.38
N THR A 336 -12.56 11.11 22.46
CA THR A 336 -12.29 10.69 23.84
C THR A 336 -13.11 9.46 24.27
N LYS A 337 -14.36 9.34 23.82
CA LYS A 337 -15.22 8.17 24.09
C LYS A 337 -14.61 6.86 23.58
N LEU A 338 -13.96 6.90 22.42
CA LEU A 338 -13.27 5.73 21.86
C LEU A 338 -11.99 5.43 22.64
N LYS A 339 -11.23 6.46 23.03
CA LYS A 339 -10.08 6.30 23.93
C LYS A 339 -10.49 5.63 25.25
N GLN A 340 -11.60 6.06 25.85
CA GLN A 340 -12.15 5.45 27.06
C GLN A 340 -12.50 3.97 26.84
N ALA A 341 -13.13 3.61 25.71
CA ALA A 341 -13.43 2.21 25.40
C ALA A 341 -12.15 1.36 25.26
N VAL A 342 -11.09 1.93 24.66
CA VAL A 342 -9.77 1.29 24.53
C VAL A 342 -9.14 1.08 25.91
N ASP A 343 -9.12 2.13 26.74
CA ASP A 343 -8.53 2.11 28.08
C ASP A 343 -9.28 1.14 29.02
N GLU A 344 -10.61 1.14 29.02
CA GLU A 344 -11.44 0.26 29.87
C GLU A 344 -11.39 -1.22 29.44
N THR A 345 -10.86 -1.52 28.26
CA THR A 345 -10.64 -2.88 27.76
C THR A 345 -9.18 -3.19 27.52
N ARG A 346 -8.27 -2.40 28.10
CA ARG A 346 -6.83 -2.52 27.90
C ARG A 346 -6.38 -3.95 28.16
N ASN A 347 -5.52 -4.45 27.26
CA ASN A 347 -4.95 -5.80 27.28
C ASN A 347 -5.97 -6.97 27.16
N VAL A 348 -7.28 -6.73 27.12
CA VAL A 348 -8.29 -7.79 27.05
C VAL A 348 -8.50 -8.24 25.60
N PHE A 349 -8.43 -9.56 25.38
CA PHE A 349 -8.77 -10.24 24.13
C PHE A 349 -9.58 -11.51 24.39
N VAL A 350 -10.09 -12.14 23.33
CA VAL A 350 -10.89 -13.36 23.39
C VAL A 350 -10.10 -14.55 22.81
N ALA A 351 -10.16 -15.69 23.48
CA ALA A 351 -9.41 -16.88 23.13
C ALA A 351 -10.29 -18.14 23.12
N HIS A 352 -9.85 -19.14 22.36
CA HIS A 352 -10.39 -20.50 22.35
C HIS A 352 -9.21 -21.46 22.44
N ASP A 353 -9.28 -22.45 23.34
CA ASP A 353 -8.20 -23.39 23.62
C ASP A 353 -6.85 -22.71 23.92
N GLY A 354 -6.88 -21.57 24.64
CA GLY A 354 -5.69 -20.81 25.02
C GLY A 354 -5.08 -19.94 23.91
N GLU A 355 -5.59 -20.01 22.68
CA GLU A 355 -5.11 -19.23 21.53
C GLU A 355 -6.10 -18.11 21.17
N PRO A 356 -5.64 -16.93 20.72
CA PRO A 356 -6.51 -15.86 20.28
C PRO A 356 -7.36 -16.32 19.08
N ILE A 357 -8.66 -16.00 19.12
CA ILE A 357 -9.56 -16.39 18.03
C ILE A 357 -9.35 -15.52 16.78
N VAL A 358 -9.80 -16.01 15.62
CA VAL A 358 -10.01 -15.13 14.46
C VAL A 358 -11.31 -14.34 14.64
N ALA A 359 -11.23 -13.21 15.33
CA ALA A 359 -12.38 -12.36 15.68
C ALA A 359 -12.90 -11.54 14.48
N MET A 360 -13.58 -12.22 13.55
CA MET A 360 -14.26 -11.59 12.41
C MET A 360 -15.47 -10.76 12.88
N PHE A 361 -15.73 -9.62 12.25
CA PHE A 361 -16.91 -8.80 12.54
C PHE A 361 -17.47 -8.14 11.27
N ASP A 362 -18.76 -7.85 11.27
CA ASP A 362 -19.43 -7.14 10.19
C ASP A 362 -20.35 -6.02 10.70
N SER A 363 -20.83 -5.18 9.77
CA SER A 363 -21.73 -4.09 10.13
C SER A 363 -23.09 -4.63 10.56
N CYS A 364 -23.68 -5.50 9.74
CA CYS A 364 -24.97 -6.12 10.04
C CYS A 364 -25.05 -7.53 9.48
N CYS A 365 -25.20 -8.54 10.34
CA CYS A 365 -25.32 -9.92 9.85
C CYS A 365 -26.67 -10.24 9.19
N GLY A 366 -27.69 -9.38 9.30
CA GLY A 366 -29.02 -9.63 8.73
C GLY A 366 -29.76 -10.85 9.31
N GLY A 367 -29.33 -11.34 10.48
CA GLY A 367 -29.80 -12.58 11.09
C GLY A 367 -29.34 -13.85 10.38
N VAL A 368 -28.45 -13.73 9.40
CA VAL A 368 -27.89 -14.86 8.64
C VAL A 368 -26.80 -15.54 9.45
N ILE A 369 -26.79 -16.87 9.41
CA ILE A 369 -25.69 -17.72 9.90
C ILE A 369 -25.21 -18.52 8.69
N PRO A 370 -23.98 -18.28 8.18
CA PRO A 370 -23.44 -19.05 7.06
C PRO A 370 -23.44 -20.55 7.35
N ALA A 371 -23.86 -21.37 6.39
CA ALA A 371 -23.77 -22.83 6.53
C ALA A 371 -22.33 -23.31 6.31
N LYS A 372 -21.57 -22.59 5.47
CA LYS A 372 -20.13 -22.77 5.31
C LYS A 372 -19.46 -21.40 5.32
N ILE A 373 -18.32 -21.32 6.00
CA ILE A 373 -17.49 -20.12 6.01
C ILE A 373 -16.31 -20.33 5.06
N GLU A 374 -16.25 -19.58 3.97
CA GLU A 374 -15.16 -19.71 3.00
C GLU A 374 -13.82 -19.29 3.63
N GLY A 375 -12.80 -20.16 3.50
CA GLY A 375 -11.48 -19.94 4.10
C GLY A 375 -11.36 -20.39 5.57
N PHE A 376 -12.45 -20.85 6.19
CA PHE A 376 -12.45 -21.30 7.58
C PHE A 376 -13.02 -22.70 7.73
N ASP A 377 -12.34 -23.53 8.50
CA ASP A 377 -12.84 -24.84 8.93
C ASP A 377 -13.57 -24.68 10.26
N THR A 378 -14.87 -25.01 10.30
CA THR A 378 -15.71 -24.88 11.50
C THR A 378 -15.26 -25.81 12.63
N LYS A 379 -14.49 -26.87 12.35
CA LYS A 379 -13.85 -27.69 13.39
C LYS A 379 -12.70 -26.97 14.06
N LYS A 380 -11.96 -26.15 13.32
CA LYS A 380 -10.83 -25.33 13.82
C LYS A 380 -11.26 -23.96 14.35
N HIS A 381 -12.43 -23.49 13.92
CA HIS A 381 -12.99 -22.19 14.28
C HIS A 381 -14.44 -22.34 14.79
N PRO A 382 -14.70 -23.18 15.81
CA PRO A 382 -16.06 -23.42 16.29
C PRO A 382 -16.72 -22.14 16.82
N TYR A 383 -15.92 -21.20 17.33
CA TYR A 383 -16.35 -19.87 17.78
C TYR A 383 -16.88 -18.95 16.66
N LEU A 384 -16.70 -19.27 15.37
CA LEU A 384 -17.37 -18.54 14.28
C LEU A 384 -18.71 -19.16 13.88
N ALA A 385 -19.00 -20.38 14.34
CA ALA A 385 -20.21 -21.12 14.05
C ALA A 385 -21.29 -20.87 15.12
N ARG A 386 -21.88 -19.67 15.09
CA ARG A 386 -23.00 -19.33 16.01
C ARG A 386 -24.17 -20.28 15.80
N THR A 387 -24.72 -20.82 16.90
CA THR A 387 -25.87 -21.73 16.85
C THR A 387 -27.22 -21.01 16.81
N LYS A 388 -27.25 -19.72 17.19
CA LYS A 388 -28.46 -18.89 17.24
C LYS A 388 -28.36 -17.66 16.32
N PRO A 389 -29.40 -17.35 15.54
CA PRO A 389 -29.41 -16.17 14.69
C PRO A 389 -29.49 -14.90 15.54
N CYS A 390 -28.89 -13.81 15.05
CA CYS A 390 -29.03 -12.50 15.70
C CYS A 390 -30.39 -11.90 15.36
N THR A 391 -31.22 -11.66 16.37
CA THR A 391 -32.51 -10.96 16.24
C THR A 391 -32.41 -9.46 16.50
N TYR A 392 -31.31 -9.01 17.10
CA TYR A 392 -31.12 -7.62 17.56
C TYR A 392 -30.86 -6.63 16.42
N CYS A 393 -30.28 -7.07 15.29
CA CYS A 393 -30.05 -6.20 14.14
C CYS A 393 -31.31 -5.92 13.29
N LYS A 394 -32.46 -6.55 13.58
CA LYS A 394 -33.68 -6.49 12.76
C LYS A 394 -34.23 -5.08 12.55
N LYS A 395 -34.08 -4.20 13.55
CA LYS A 395 -34.55 -2.80 13.49
C LYS A 395 -33.61 -1.88 12.70
N SER A 396 -32.42 -2.36 12.34
CA SER A 396 -31.45 -1.56 11.59
C SER A 396 -31.93 -1.31 10.16
N TRP A 397 -31.76 -0.07 9.67
CA TRP A 397 -32.08 0.30 8.29
C TRP A 397 -31.23 -0.43 7.24
N ILE A 398 -30.10 -1.03 7.63
CA ILE A 398 -29.27 -1.89 6.77
C ILE A 398 -29.51 -3.39 6.95
N TYR A 399 -30.53 -3.79 7.73
CA TYR A 399 -30.89 -5.20 7.92
C TYR A 399 -31.20 -5.91 6.60
N SER A 400 -31.85 -5.19 5.68
CA SER A 400 -32.10 -5.64 4.31
C SER A 400 -31.86 -4.50 3.36
N TRP A 401 -31.45 -4.81 2.14
CA TRP A 401 -31.14 -3.81 1.12
C TRP A 401 -31.70 -4.24 -0.24
N LYS A 402 -31.99 -3.24 -1.07
CA LYS A 402 -32.42 -3.41 -2.45
C LYS A 402 -31.62 -2.47 -3.33
N LYS A 403 -31.10 -3.00 -4.44
CA LYS A 403 -30.40 -2.20 -5.44
C LYS A 403 -30.84 -2.60 -6.84
N GLU A 404 -31.08 -1.61 -7.69
CA GLU A 404 -31.30 -1.82 -9.12
C GLU A 404 -29.99 -1.49 -9.85
N LEU A 405 -29.56 -2.40 -10.72
CA LEU A 405 -28.39 -2.24 -11.59
C LEU A 405 -28.81 -2.51 -13.04
N SER A 406 -28.43 -1.61 -13.93
CA SER A 406 -28.65 -1.77 -15.37
C SER A 406 -27.71 -2.83 -15.95
N LYS A 407 -28.09 -3.35 -17.13
CA LYS A 407 -27.20 -4.25 -17.90
C LYS A 407 -25.86 -3.60 -18.23
N LEU A 408 -25.88 -2.31 -18.57
CA LEU A 408 -24.70 -1.56 -18.95
C LEU A 408 -23.72 -1.43 -17.77
N GLU A 409 -24.21 -0.99 -16.60
CA GLU A 409 -23.37 -0.88 -15.39
C GLU A 409 -22.70 -2.21 -15.03
N ILE A 410 -23.45 -3.32 -15.09
CA ILE A 410 -22.90 -4.65 -14.79
C ILE A 410 -21.86 -5.03 -15.85
N THR A 411 -22.16 -4.82 -17.15
CA THR A 411 -21.25 -5.15 -18.25
C THR A 411 -19.94 -4.38 -18.14
N GLU A 412 -19.99 -3.06 -17.89
CA GLU A 412 -18.81 -2.19 -17.80
C GLU A 412 -17.89 -2.58 -16.65
N VAL A 413 -18.44 -2.91 -15.49
CA VAL A 413 -17.65 -3.37 -14.34
C VAL A 413 -16.98 -4.72 -14.66
N LEU A 414 -17.71 -5.66 -15.27
CA LEU A 414 -17.18 -6.98 -15.60
C LEU A 414 -16.15 -6.97 -16.73
N ARG A 415 -16.21 -5.99 -17.65
CA ARG A 415 -15.22 -5.81 -18.71
C ARG A 415 -13.81 -5.53 -18.22
N LYS A 416 -13.65 -5.05 -16.98
CA LYS A 416 -12.32 -4.86 -16.38
C LYS A 416 -11.55 -6.18 -16.28
N ASP A 417 -12.25 -7.27 -15.97
CA ASP A 417 -11.66 -8.62 -15.88
C ASP A 417 -11.92 -9.45 -17.16
N HIS A 418 -12.88 -9.02 -17.99
CA HIS A 418 -13.29 -9.71 -19.22
C HIS A 418 -13.48 -8.72 -20.39
N PRO A 419 -12.40 -8.15 -20.97
CA PRO A 419 -12.47 -7.04 -21.93
C PRO A 419 -13.34 -7.29 -23.17
N ASP A 420 -13.43 -8.54 -23.61
CA ASP A 420 -14.21 -9.04 -24.75
C ASP A 420 -15.70 -9.29 -24.42
N LEU A 421 -16.16 -9.06 -23.18
CA LEU A 421 -17.55 -9.33 -22.79
C LEU A 421 -18.53 -8.40 -23.54
N HIS A 422 -19.44 -8.97 -24.33
CA HIS A 422 -20.55 -8.21 -24.93
C HIS A 422 -21.61 -7.85 -23.88
N GLU A 423 -22.57 -6.98 -24.24
CA GLU A 423 -23.65 -6.59 -23.32
C GLU A 423 -24.40 -7.82 -22.80
N ILE A 424 -24.62 -7.86 -21.49
CA ILE A 424 -25.21 -9.02 -20.83
C ILE A 424 -26.67 -9.26 -21.28
N LYS A 425 -26.96 -10.50 -21.67
CA LYS A 425 -28.33 -10.97 -21.95
C LYS A 425 -29.06 -11.33 -20.66
N ASP A 426 -28.38 -12.03 -19.77
CA ASP A 426 -28.95 -12.59 -18.53
C ASP A 426 -27.90 -12.69 -17.40
N ILE A 427 -28.36 -12.68 -16.15
CA ILE A 427 -27.55 -12.96 -14.95
C ILE A 427 -28.37 -13.76 -13.94
N LYS A 428 -27.80 -14.85 -13.43
CA LYS A 428 -28.51 -15.78 -12.54
C LYS A 428 -27.59 -16.29 -11.45
N VAL A 429 -28.11 -16.36 -10.23
CA VAL A 429 -27.46 -17.13 -9.16
C VAL A 429 -27.61 -18.61 -9.50
N ILE A 430 -26.50 -19.34 -9.57
CA ILE A 430 -26.50 -20.77 -9.93
C ILE A 430 -26.14 -21.68 -8.76
N ASP A 431 -25.48 -21.15 -7.71
CA ASP A 431 -25.16 -21.91 -6.50
C ASP A 431 -25.31 -21.06 -5.23
N ARG A 432 -25.78 -21.71 -4.16
CA ARG A 432 -25.94 -21.16 -2.82
C ARG A 432 -25.48 -22.15 -1.77
N ASP A 433 -25.03 -21.64 -0.62
CA ASP A 433 -24.96 -22.49 0.57
C ASP A 433 -26.38 -22.73 1.16
N PRO A 434 -26.55 -23.72 2.06
CA PRO A 434 -27.83 -23.98 2.73
C PRO A 434 -28.42 -22.79 3.50
N ALA A 435 -27.60 -21.80 3.87
CA ALA A 435 -28.04 -20.57 4.53
C ALA A 435 -28.47 -19.47 3.55
N GLY A 436 -28.35 -19.72 2.23
CA GLY A 436 -28.76 -18.82 1.17
C GLY A 436 -27.68 -17.85 0.69
N LEU A 437 -26.43 -17.97 1.16
CA LEU A 437 -25.32 -17.18 0.66
C LEU A 437 -25.01 -17.59 -0.78
N VAL A 438 -24.89 -16.60 -1.66
CA VAL A 438 -24.55 -16.79 -3.07
C VAL A 438 -23.11 -17.23 -3.18
N LYS A 439 -22.89 -18.42 -3.76
CA LYS A 439 -21.55 -18.95 -4.05
C LYS A 439 -21.12 -18.64 -5.47
N GLU A 440 -22.04 -18.80 -6.43
CA GLU A 440 -21.74 -18.59 -7.84
C GLU A 440 -22.88 -17.88 -8.58
N VAL A 441 -22.49 -16.98 -9.47
CA VAL A 441 -23.36 -16.22 -10.36
C VAL A 441 -22.92 -16.44 -11.80
N MET A 442 -23.83 -16.94 -12.63
CA MET A 442 -23.62 -17.05 -14.06
C MET A 442 -24.05 -15.76 -14.76
N VAL A 443 -23.15 -15.21 -15.57
CA VAL A 443 -23.42 -14.08 -16.46
C VAL A 443 -23.40 -14.59 -17.89
N ILE A 444 -24.46 -14.29 -18.64
CA ILE A 444 -24.65 -14.76 -20.01
C ILE A 444 -24.61 -13.55 -20.94
N ALA A 445 -23.64 -13.52 -21.85
CA ALA A 445 -23.52 -12.58 -22.94
C ALA A 445 -23.71 -13.30 -24.30
N PRO A 446 -23.97 -12.58 -25.41
CA PRO A 446 -24.08 -13.19 -26.73
C PRO A 446 -22.86 -14.04 -27.13
N ASN A 447 -21.65 -13.59 -26.76
CA ASN A 447 -20.40 -14.20 -27.17
C ASN A 447 -19.84 -15.23 -26.17
N LYS A 448 -20.23 -15.19 -24.89
CA LYS A 448 -19.74 -16.13 -23.88
C LYS A 448 -20.62 -16.20 -22.62
N LYS A 449 -20.39 -17.24 -21.82
CA LYS A 449 -20.88 -17.36 -20.44
C LYS A 449 -19.69 -17.30 -19.49
N ILE A 450 -19.82 -16.55 -18.41
CA ILE A 450 -18.81 -16.49 -17.33
C ILE A 450 -19.46 -16.83 -16.00
N VAL A 451 -18.74 -17.55 -15.16
CA VAL A 451 -19.13 -17.84 -13.77
C VAL A 451 -18.28 -16.97 -12.86
N ILE A 452 -18.94 -16.23 -11.97
CA ILE A 452 -18.32 -15.30 -11.04
C ILE A 452 -18.69 -15.75 -9.62
N SER A 453 -17.71 -15.83 -8.73
CA SER A 453 -18.01 -16.14 -7.33
C SER A 453 -18.87 -15.03 -6.70
N GLY A 454 -19.75 -15.40 -5.77
CA GLY A 454 -20.59 -14.44 -5.05
C GLY A 454 -19.76 -13.40 -4.30
N LYS A 455 -18.58 -13.80 -3.80
CA LYS A 455 -17.59 -12.91 -3.20
C LYS A 455 -17.03 -11.89 -4.18
N LYS A 456 -16.65 -12.32 -5.39
CA LYS A 456 -16.18 -11.42 -6.44
C LYS A 456 -17.28 -10.46 -6.87
N MET A 457 -18.51 -10.95 -7.04
CA MET A 457 -19.67 -10.10 -7.35
C MET A 457 -19.88 -9.01 -6.27
N TYR A 458 -19.87 -9.36 -4.99
CA TYR A 458 -19.91 -8.39 -3.89
C TYR A 458 -18.75 -7.38 -3.95
N SER A 459 -17.52 -7.84 -4.20
CA SER A 459 -16.34 -6.95 -4.25
C SER A 459 -16.35 -5.95 -5.41
N LEU A 460 -16.99 -6.31 -6.53
CA LEU A 460 -17.05 -5.49 -7.73
C LEU A 460 -18.10 -4.37 -7.65
N PHE A 461 -19.15 -4.55 -6.85
CA PHE A 461 -20.26 -3.62 -6.74
C PHE A 461 -20.45 -3.17 -5.29
N SER A 462 -19.99 -1.96 -4.96
CA SER A 462 -20.13 -1.36 -3.62
C SER A 462 -21.58 -1.21 -3.14
N SER A 463 -22.55 -1.34 -4.06
CA SER A 463 -23.99 -1.29 -3.78
C SER A 463 -24.59 -2.64 -3.39
N ILE A 464 -23.91 -3.75 -3.69
CA ILE A 464 -24.20 -5.09 -3.15
C ILE A 464 -23.56 -5.14 -1.77
N LYS A 465 -24.38 -5.24 -0.71
CA LYS A 465 -23.87 -5.07 0.66
C LYS A 465 -23.46 -6.35 1.35
N SER A 466 -23.79 -7.52 0.80
CA SER A 466 -23.46 -8.82 1.40
C SER A 466 -23.49 -9.95 0.38
N PHE A 467 -23.15 -11.17 0.82
CA PHE A 467 -23.24 -12.39 0.01
C PHE A 467 -24.65 -13.02 -0.01
N CYS A 468 -25.55 -12.58 0.86
CA CYS A 468 -26.90 -13.13 0.95
C CYS A 468 -27.89 -12.28 0.15
N TYR A 469 -28.04 -12.54 -1.15
CA TYR A 469 -28.97 -11.82 -2.02
C TYR A 469 -29.63 -12.68 -3.10
N THR A 470 -30.70 -12.16 -3.69
CA THR A 470 -31.37 -12.69 -4.89
C THR A 470 -31.23 -11.71 -6.04
N ILE A 471 -31.26 -12.22 -7.27
CA ILE A 471 -31.24 -11.42 -8.50
C ILE A 471 -32.54 -11.69 -9.25
N LYS A 472 -33.28 -10.64 -9.58
CA LYS A 472 -34.49 -10.71 -10.41
C LYS A 472 -34.38 -9.73 -11.57
N LYS A 473 -34.72 -10.17 -12.78
CA LYS A 473 -34.78 -9.29 -13.95
C LYS A 473 -35.91 -8.26 -13.78
N LYS A 474 -35.63 -6.98 -14.04
CA LYS A 474 -36.64 -5.91 -14.05
C LYS A 474 -36.31 -4.91 -15.15
N GLY A 475 -37.23 -4.75 -16.11
CA GLY A 475 -37.05 -3.84 -17.24
C GLY A 475 -35.74 -4.09 -17.98
N ARG A 476 -34.90 -3.05 -18.09
CA ARG A 476 -33.58 -3.07 -18.74
C ARG A 476 -32.42 -3.44 -17.80
N GLY A 477 -32.70 -3.98 -16.61
CA GLY A 477 -31.68 -4.32 -15.63
C GLY A 477 -32.12 -5.44 -14.67
N TYR A 478 -31.55 -5.41 -13.48
CA TYR A 478 -31.77 -6.40 -12.43
C TYR A 478 -31.94 -5.74 -11.08
N ILE A 479 -32.85 -6.28 -10.28
CA ILE A 479 -32.96 -5.98 -8.86
C ILE A 479 -32.15 -7.02 -8.10
N PHE A 480 -31.22 -6.53 -7.30
CA PHE A 480 -30.57 -7.26 -6.22
C PHE A 480 -31.31 -6.97 -4.92
N GLN A 481 -31.76 -8.01 -4.21
CA GLN A 481 -32.36 -7.90 -2.88
C GLN A 481 -31.61 -8.80 -1.92
N GLY A 482 -31.05 -8.24 -0.86
CA GLY A 482 -30.25 -8.98 0.09
C GLY A 482 -30.47 -8.61 1.56
N LYS A 483 -29.82 -9.37 2.42
CA LYS A 483 -29.85 -9.21 3.89
C LYS A 483 -28.46 -8.90 4.41
N GLY A 484 -28.40 -8.06 5.42
CA GLY A 484 -27.16 -7.66 6.10
C GLY A 484 -26.22 -6.82 5.25
N TYR A 485 -25.14 -6.40 5.90
CA TYR A 485 -24.01 -5.67 5.35
C TYR A 485 -22.73 -6.29 5.89
N GLY A 486 -22.00 -6.96 5.00
CA GLY A 486 -20.71 -7.58 5.26
C GLY A 486 -20.75 -9.08 4.98
N HIS A 487 -19.88 -9.82 5.67
CA HIS A 487 -19.60 -11.21 5.37
C HIS A 487 -20.34 -12.23 6.25
N HIS A 488 -21.19 -11.79 7.20
CA HIS A 488 -22.01 -12.63 8.08
C HIS A 488 -21.23 -13.49 9.10
N MET A 489 -19.99 -13.10 9.43
CA MET A 489 -19.13 -13.87 10.33
C MET A 489 -18.85 -13.09 11.62
N GLY A 490 -18.95 -13.80 12.75
CA GLY A 490 -18.65 -13.27 14.07
C GLY A 490 -19.55 -12.11 14.50
N LEU A 491 -18.95 -11.06 15.07
CA LEU A 491 -19.64 -9.94 15.72
C LEU A 491 -20.43 -9.08 14.73
N CYS A 492 -21.72 -8.87 14.99
CA CYS A 492 -22.58 -7.97 14.20
C CYS A 492 -22.74 -6.62 14.91
N GLN A 493 -22.12 -5.55 14.39
CA GLN A 493 -22.07 -4.24 15.04
C GLN A 493 -23.47 -3.66 15.37
N TRP A 494 -24.41 -3.66 14.41
CA TRP A 494 -25.79 -3.22 14.64
C TRP A 494 -26.56 -4.16 15.57
N GLY A 495 -26.15 -5.41 15.64
CA GLY A 495 -26.74 -6.38 16.56
C GLY A 495 -26.27 -6.10 17.98
N SER A 496 -25.00 -5.78 18.18
CA SER A 496 -24.46 -5.32 19.47
C SER A 496 -25.18 -4.07 19.97
N LEU A 497 -25.51 -3.13 19.09
CA LEU A 497 -26.32 -1.96 19.46
C LEU A 497 -27.68 -2.38 20.03
N GLY A 498 -28.43 -3.24 19.32
CA GLY A 498 -29.71 -3.74 19.81
C GLY A 498 -29.59 -4.59 21.09
N MET A 499 -28.47 -5.25 21.32
CA MET A 499 -28.22 -5.97 22.58
C MET A 499 -27.96 -5.01 23.74
N VAL A 500 -27.27 -3.89 23.51
CA VAL A 500 -27.09 -2.85 24.54
C VAL A 500 -28.41 -2.17 24.90
N GLU A 501 -29.32 -1.99 23.93
CA GLU A 501 -30.70 -1.53 24.20
C GLU A 501 -31.46 -2.47 25.15
N ASP A 502 -31.11 -3.76 25.14
CA ASP A 502 -31.63 -4.79 26.05
C ASP A 502 -30.71 -4.99 27.29
N ASN A 503 -29.87 -4.00 27.62
CA ASN A 503 -28.98 -3.96 28.78
C ASN A 503 -27.81 -4.98 28.79
N TRP A 504 -27.39 -5.48 27.63
CA TRP A 504 -26.22 -6.35 27.56
C TRP A 504 -24.92 -5.55 27.68
N ASN A 505 -23.95 -6.09 28.41
CA ASN A 505 -22.58 -5.58 28.43
C ASN A 505 -21.72 -6.20 27.32
N TYR A 506 -20.53 -5.63 27.08
CA TYR A 506 -19.64 -6.05 26.01
C TYR A 506 -19.20 -7.51 26.12
N LYS A 507 -19.09 -8.05 27.35
CA LYS A 507 -18.68 -9.44 27.56
C LYS A 507 -19.74 -10.42 27.07
N ALA A 508 -20.99 -10.20 27.48
CA ALA A 508 -22.13 -10.99 27.05
C ALA A 508 -22.37 -10.89 25.53
N ILE A 509 -22.15 -9.69 24.95
CA ILE A 509 -22.19 -9.49 23.49
C ILE A 509 -21.16 -10.37 22.80
N LEU A 510 -19.89 -10.34 23.24
CA LEU A 510 -18.83 -11.13 22.61
C LEU A 510 -19.04 -12.63 22.78
N GLU A 511 -19.51 -13.09 23.94
CA GLU A 511 -19.82 -14.51 24.16
C GLU A 511 -20.96 -15.00 23.24
N PHE A 512 -21.97 -14.16 22.99
CA PHE A 512 -23.03 -14.47 22.02
C PHE A 512 -22.49 -14.62 20.59
N TYR A 513 -21.59 -13.73 20.18
CA TYR A 513 -21.06 -13.75 18.81
C TYR A 513 -19.89 -14.72 18.60
N TYR A 514 -19.19 -15.07 19.66
CA TYR A 514 -18.04 -15.98 19.69
C TYR A 514 -18.27 -17.07 20.76
N PRO A 515 -19.17 -18.03 20.52
CA PRO A 515 -19.51 -19.05 21.51
C PRO A 515 -18.30 -19.94 21.85
N GLY A 516 -18.23 -20.39 23.11
CA GLY A 516 -17.17 -21.28 23.60
C GLY A 516 -15.81 -20.60 23.74
N THR A 517 -15.79 -19.27 23.88
CA THR A 517 -14.56 -18.49 24.06
C THR A 517 -14.44 -17.94 25.47
N HIS A 518 -13.23 -17.56 25.85
CA HIS A 518 -12.91 -16.99 27.16
C HIS A 518 -12.10 -15.71 27.01
N PHE A 519 -12.22 -14.81 27.97
CA PHE A 519 -11.40 -13.59 28.00
C PHE A 519 -10.02 -13.89 28.56
N MET A 520 -8.99 -13.39 27.88
CA MET A 520 -7.60 -13.44 28.29
C MET A 520 -6.99 -12.05 28.30
N GLN A 521 -5.85 -11.89 28.97
CA GLN A 521 -5.11 -10.64 29.03
C GLN A 521 -3.72 -10.80 28.41
N LEU A 522 -3.29 -9.81 27.63
CA LEU A 522 -1.92 -9.71 27.19
C LEU A 522 -1.01 -9.47 28.40
N SER A 523 -0.03 -10.36 28.60
CA SER A 523 1.01 -10.15 29.62
C SER A 523 2.00 -9.11 29.11
N LEU A 524 2.28 -8.09 29.92
CA LEU A 524 3.34 -7.11 29.68
C LEU A 524 4.73 -7.75 29.93
N SER A 525 5.10 -8.78 29.18
CA SER A 525 6.49 -9.25 29.13
C SER A 525 7.15 -8.65 27.89
N ARG A 526 8.20 -7.86 28.13
CA ARG A 526 8.91 -6.97 27.20
C ARG A 526 9.35 -7.61 25.89
#